data_AF-A0A2V9W6K8-F1
#
_entry.id   AF-A0A2V9W6K8-F1
#
_cell.length_a   1.000
_cell.length_b   1.000
_cell.length_c   1.000
_cell.angle_alpha   90.00
_cell.angle_beta   90.00
_cell.angle_gamma   90.00
#
_symmetry.space_group_name_H-M   'P 1'
#
loop_
_entity.id
_entity.type
_entity.pdbx_description
1 polymer ?
#
loop_
_entity_poly.entity_id
_entity_poly.type
_entity_poly.pdbx_seq_one_letter_code
_entity_poly.pdbx_strand_id
1 'polypeptide(L)'
;LTGVWNRRYMEEILTAEAGQVLRNYQRARGGDIRKMDHRDLVFIMVDVDFFKSVNDRHGHPAGDRLLQLVAQRLSTVVRKSDVLVRWGGEEFLIMSRSTDPSGTPAFCSRVLEVMASEPFDLGHGVMVTKTVSVGWAAYPWSRGSFEAICAEESIALADAALYRAKALGRNQGVGIVATDAAGKNPEAINLPSVQEDNPPLARTIRTECSTNTTLGASHETTEPIDKTRA
;
A
#
# COMPACT_ATOMS: atom_id res chain seq x y z
N LEU A 1 -12.67 13.24 -10.85
CA LEU A 1 -12.48 12.00 -11.64
C LEU A 1 -12.91 10.76 -10.87
N THR A 2 -12.22 10.39 -9.78
CA THR A 2 -12.34 9.08 -9.11
C THR A 2 -13.41 9.00 -8.02
N GLY A 3 -13.91 10.14 -7.51
CA GLY A 3 -14.92 10.19 -6.44
C GLY A 3 -14.38 10.00 -5.03
N VAL A 4 -13.12 9.59 -4.88
CA VAL A 4 -12.39 9.58 -3.60
C VAL A 4 -11.84 10.97 -3.27
N TRP A 5 -11.40 11.16 -2.03
CA TRP A 5 -10.80 12.41 -1.58
C TRP A 5 -9.52 12.76 -2.35
N ASN A 6 -9.13 14.03 -2.31
CA ASN A 6 -7.88 14.52 -2.93
C ASN A 6 -6.78 14.72 -1.88
N ARG A 7 -5.53 14.86 -2.35
CA ARG A 7 -4.36 15.08 -1.49
C ARG A 7 -4.55 16.20 -0.47
N ARG A 8 -5.13 17.32 -0.89
CA ARG A 8 -5.40 18.48 -0.02
C ARG A 8 -6.27 18.10 1.18
N TYR A 9 -7.29 17.27 0.99
CA TYR A 9 -8.13 16.79 2.10
C TYR A 9 -7.32 15.97 3.11
N MET A 10 -6.38 15.13 2.67
CA MET A 10 -5.48 14.41 3.58
C MET A 10 -4.65 15.38 4.42
N GLU A 11 -4.01 16.35 3.75
CA GLU A 11 -3.15 17.34 4.40
C GLU A 11 -3.93 18.17 5.43
N GLU A 12 -5.20 18.50 5.15
CA GLU A 12 -6.09 19.23 6.07
C GLU A 12 -6.42 18.44 7.35
N ILE A 13 -6.58 17.11 7.27
CA ILE A 13 -6.95 16.28 8.42
C ILE A 13 -5.75 15.69 9.15
N LEU A 14 -4.59 15.57 8.49
CA LEU A 14 -3.42 14.85 8.99
C LEU A 14 -2.95 15.35 10.35
N THR A 15 -2.86 16.67 10.51
CA THR A 15 -2.40 17.30 11.76
C THR A 15 -3.32 16.94 12.94
N ALA A 16 -4.63 16.92 12.72
CA ALA A 16 -5.60 16.60 13.77
C ALA A 16 -5.52 15.12 14.18
N GLU A 17 -5.42 14.22 13.19
CA GLU A 17 -5.30 12.78 13.40
C GLU A 17 -3.98 12.42 14.10
N ALA A 18 -2.85 12.94 13.59
CA ALA A 18 -1.53 12.73 14.18
C ALA A 18 -1.46 13.29 15.62
N GLY A 19 -2.02 14.48 15.84
CA GLY A 19 -2.12 15.06 17.18
C GLY A 19 -2.93 14.20 18.14
N GLN A 20 -3.98 13.52 17.66
CA GLN A 20 -4.75 12.59 18.50
C GLN A 20 -3.93 11.37 18.90
N VAL A 21 -3.14 10.82 17.98
CA VAL A 21 -2.20 9.72 18.28
C VAL A 21 -1.17 10.15 19.32
N LEU A 22 -0.48 11.27 19.12
CA LEU A 22 0.52 11.77 20.06
C LEU A 22 -0.05 11.98 21.46
N ARG A 23 -1.24 12.58 21.58
CA ARG A 23 -1.92 12.75 22.87
C ARG A 23 -2.19 11.42 23.57
N ASN A 24 -2.55 10.36 22.83
CA ASN A 24 -2.76 9.04 23.41
C ASN A 24 -1.44 8.47 23.97
N TYR A 25 -0.34 8.56 23.20
CA TYR A 25 0.99 8.11 23.64
C TYR A 25 1.54 8.92 24.83
N GLN A 26 1.35 10.25 24.83
CA GLN A 26 1.77 11.12 25.93
C GLN A 26 1.02 10.81 27.23
N ARG A 27 -0.29 10.53 27.16
CA ARG A 27 -1.08 10.08 28.33
C ARG A 27 -0.65 8.71 28.84
N ALA A 28 -0.13 7.86 27.94
CA ALA A 28 0.37 6.54 28.28
C ALA A 28 1.81 6.56 28.84
N ARG A 29 2.53 7.69 28.80
CA ARG A 29 3.89 7.80 29.36
C ARG A 29 3.86 7.44 30.85
N GLY A 30 4.51 6.33 31.21
CA GLY A 30 4.56 5.79 32.58
C GLY A 30 3.63 4.59 32.85
N GLY A 31 2.76 4.23 31.90
CA GLY A 31 1.96 2.99 31.91
C GLY A 31 2.49 1.93 30.94
N ASP A 32 1.88 0.74 30.93
CA ASP A 32 2.23 -0.31 29.98
C ASP A 32 1.71 0.03 28.58
N ILE A 33 2.57 0.65 27.76
CA ILE A 33 2.31 0.97 26.34
C ILE A 33 1.96 -0.30 25.54
N ARG A 34 2.14 -1.52 26.03
CA ARG A 34 1.72 -2.71 25.26
C ARG A 34 0.25 -3.11 25.51
N LYS A 35 -0.39 -2.55 26.54
CA LYS A 35 -1.77 -2.91 26.95
C LYS A 35 -2.85 -1.93 26.51
N MET A 36 -2.46 -0.82 25.90
CA MET A 36 -3.41 0.16 25.39
C MET A 36 -3.85 -0.20 23.97
N ASP A 37 -5.13 0.01 23.70
CA ASP A 37 -5.75 -0.02 22.38
C ASP A 37 -5.24 1.20 21.59
N HIS A 38 -3.99 1.11 21.12
CA HIS A 38 -3.31 2.22 20.46
C HIS A 38 -3.94 2.44 19.12
N ARG A 39 -4.58 3.60 19.00
CA ARG A 39 -5.18 4.04 17.75
C ARG A 39 -4.10 4.59 16.81
N ASP A 40 -3.10 3.77 16.50
CA ASP A 40 -2.06 4.10 15.53
C ASP A 40 -2.71 4.39 14.17
N LEU A 41 -2.00 5.18 13.37
CA LEU A 41 -2.29 5.35 11.96
C LEU A 41 -1.35 4.45 11.17
N VAL A 42 -1.82 3.99 10.01
CA VAL A 42 -0.94 3.36 9.02
C VAL A 42 -1.19 4.03 7.67
N PHE A 43 -0.11 4.51 7.06
CA PHE A 43 -0.11 5.11 5.74
C PHE A 43 0.28 4.04 4.72
N ILE A 44 -0.55 3.88 3.70
CA ILE A 44 -0.40 2.84 2.67
C ILE A 44 -0.49 3.54 1.31
N MET A 45 0.65 3.65 0.64
CA MET A 45 0.80 4.14 -0.72
C MET A 45 0.51 3.00 -1.70
N VAL A 46 -0.31 3.28 -2.70
CA VAL A 46 -0.70 2.34 -3.76
C VAL A 46 -0.48 3.00 -5.10
N ASP A 47 0.21 2.33 -6.01
CA ASP A 47 0.44 2.83 -7.37
C ASP A 47 0.14 1.74 -8.41
N VAL A 48 -0.55 2.14 -9.48
CA VAL A 48 -0.97 1.26 -10.56
C VAL A 48 0.21 0.89 -11.47
N ASP A 49 0.55 -0.40 -11.50
CA ASP A 49 1.72 -0.86 -12.24
C ASP A 49 1.55 -0.71 -13.75
N PHE A 50 2.54 -0.06 -14.37
CA PHE A 50 2.56 0.20 -15.81
C PHE A 50 1.31 0.95 -16.29
N PHE A 51 0.79 1.90 -15.51
CA PHE A 51 -0.38 2.71 -15.89
C PHE A 51 -0.18 3.44 -17.23
N LYS A 52 0.99 4.05 -17.43
CA LYS A 52 1.35 4.75 -18.68
C LYS A 52 1.10 3.92 -19.94
N SER A 53 1.32 2.60 -19.90
CA SER A 53 1.06 1.71 -21.05
C SER A 53 -0.41 1.65 -21.48
N VAL A 54 -1.35 1.93 -20.57
CA VAL A 54 -2.78 2.01 -20.88
C VAL A 54 -3.09 3.29 -21.64
N ASN A 55 -2.55 4.42 -21.17
CA ASN A 55 -2.68 5.69 -21.87
C ASN A 55 -2.05 5.62 -23.27
N ASP A 56 -0.84 5.07 -23.36
CA ASP A 56 -0.10 5.01 -24.62
C ASP A 56 -0.81 4.10 -25.64
N ARG A 57 -1.55 3.07 -25.21
CA ARG A 57 -2.23 2.12 -26.10
C ARG A 57 -3.70 2.44 -26.37
N HIS A 58 -4.41 2.99 -25.40
CA HIS A 58 -5.87 3.16 -25.43
C HIS A 58 -6.32 4.63 -25.24
N GLY A 59 -5.37 5.55 -25.06
CA GLY A 59 -5.62 6.97 -24.86
C GLY A 59 -5.98 7.33 -23.42
N HIS A 60 -5.88 8.63 -23.12
CA HIS A 60 -6.18 9.18 -21.79
C HIS A 60 -7.58 8.85 -21.26
N PRO A 61 -8.66 8.84 -22.07
CA PRO A 61 -9.98 8.46 -21.56
C PRO A 61 -10.03 7.04 -20.97
N ALA A 62 -9.28 6.09 -21.55
CA ALA A 62 -9.19 4.74 -21.02
C ALA A 62 -8.39 4.69 -19.72
N GLY A 63 -7.32 5.47 -19.60
CA GLY A 63 -6.59 5.62 -18.34
C GLY A 63 -7.44 6.26 -17.24
N ASP A 64 -8.21 7.30 -17.56
CA ASP A 64 -9.14 7.92 -16.63
C ASP A 64 -10.20 6.93 -16.14
N ARG A 65 -10.73 6.10 -17.04
CA ARG A 65 -11.65 5.01 -16.70
C ARG A 65 -10.99 3.98 -15.80
N LEU A 66 -9.75 3.59 -16.09
CA LEU A 66 -9.00 2.67 -15.23
C LEU A 66 -8.84 3.22 -13.82
N LEU A 67 -8.48 4.50 -13.66
CA LEU A 67 -8.33 5.12 -12.33
C LEU A 67 -9.64 5.17 -11.54
N GLN A 68 -10.77 5.39 -12.20
CA GLN A 68 -12.08 5.29 -11.57
C GLN A 68 -12.36 3.89 -11.04
N LEU A 69 -12.07 2.85 -11.84
CA LEU A 69 -12.29 1.46 -11.45
C LEU A 69 -11.32 1.02 -10.33
N VAL A 70 -10.06 1.45 -10.39
CA VAL A 70 -9.09 1.21 -9.31
C VAL A 70 -9.59 1.83 -8.01
N ALA A 71 -10.08 3.07 -8.04
CA ALA A 71 -10.65 3.71 -6.86
C ALA A 71 -11.88 2.96 -6.32
N GLN A 72 -12.75 2.46 -7.20
CA GLN A 72 -13.90 1.65 -6.83
C GLN A 72 -13.48 0.33 -6.18
N ARG A 73 -12.52 -0.39 -6.76
CA ARG A 73 -11.99 -1.64 -6.19
C ARG A 73 -11.25 -1.43 -4.87
N LEU A 74 -10.48 -0.34 -4.72
CA LEU A 74 -9.85 0.01 -3.44
C LEU A 74 -10.93 0.27 -2.37
N SER A 75 -12.02 0.93 -2.75
CA SER A 75 -13.11 1.25 -1.82
C SER A 75 -13.85 0.01 -1.28
N THR A 76 -13.74 -1.16 -1.92
CA THR A 76 -14.36 -2.40 -1.40
C THR A 76 -13.57 -3.04 -0.27
N VAL A 77 -12.27 -2.75 -0.17
CA VAL A 77 -11.38 -3.31 0.87
C VAL A 77 -11.07 -2.32 2.00
N VAL A 78 -11.17 -1.02 1.72
CA VAL A 78 -10.97 0.07 2.70
C VAL A 78 -12.18 0.16 3.64
N ARG A 79 -11.94 0.32 4.96
CA ARG A 79 -13.03 0.45 5.94
C ARG A 79 -13.63 1.85 5.88
N LYS A 80 -14.88 2.00 6.31
CA LYS A 80 -15.55 3.33 6.41
C LYS A 80 -14.79 4.32 7.31
N SER A 81 -14.05 3.83 8.30
CA SER A 81 -13.24 4.63 9.21
C SER A 81 -11.92 5.10 8.61
N ASP A 82 -11.46 4.48 7.53
CA ASP A 82 -10.20 4.82 6.89
C ASP A 82 -10.41 5.96 5.89
N VAL A 83 -9.33 6.59 5.45
CA VAL A 83 -9.38 7.64 4.42
C VAL A 83 -8.67 7.15 3.18
N LEU A 84 -9.40 7.06 2.07
CA LEU A 84 -8.85 6.78 0.74
C LEU A 84 -8.76 8.08 -0.06
N VAL A 85 -7.57 8.35 -0.58
CA VAL A 85 -7.22 9.59 -1.28
C VAL A 85 -6.56 9.27 -2.61
N ARG A 86 -6.92 10.00 -3.67
CA ARG A 86 -6.08 10.06 -4.87
C ARG A 86 -4.93 11.04 -4.58
N TRP A 87 -3.75 10.49 -4.37
CA TRP A 87 -2.57 11.22 -3.93
C TRP A 87 -1.87 11.93 -5.08
N GLY A 88 -1.80 11.25 -6.23
CA GLY A 88 -1.12 11.72 -7.44
C GLY A 88 -1.87 11.35 -8.72
N GLY A 89 -1.13 11.25 -9.83
CA GLY A 89 -1.68 10.90 -11.15
C GLY A 89 -2.30 9.50 -11.15
N GLU A 90 -1.47 8.49 -10.84
CA GLU A 90 -1.82 7.07 -10.74
C GLU A 90 -1.67 6.49 -9.33
N GLU A 91 -1.45 7.39 -8.36
CA GLU A 91 -1.15 7.05 -6.97
C GLU A 91 -2.35 7.31 -6.04
N PHE A 92 -2.54 6.41 -5.09
CA PHE A 92 -3.53 6.49 -4.03
C PHE A 92 -2.84 6.35 -2.67
N LEU A 93 -3.37 7.07 -1.68
CA LEU A 93 -2.96 6.97 -0.29
C LEU A 93 -4.15 6.52 0.55
N ILE A 94 -3.94 5.49 1.37
CA ILE A 94 -4.87 5.06 2.40
C ILE A 94 -4.26 5.41 3.76
N MET A 95 -5.01 6.16 4.57
CA MET A 95 -4.74 6.32 6.00
C MET A 95 -5.68 5.41 6.77
N SER A 96 -5.17 4.28 7.25
CA SER A 96 -5.94 3.40 8.13
C SER A 96 -5.92 3.96 9.55
N ARG A 97 -7.11 4.09 10.14
CA ARG A 97 -7.27 4.63 11.50
C ARG A 97 -7.45 3.50 12.50
N SER A 98 -6.95 3.72 13.72
CA SER A 98 -7.20 2.82 14.85
C SER A 98 -6.80 1.37 14.54
N THR A 99 -5.61 1.20 13.98
CA THR A 99 -5.18 -0.08 13.43
C THR A 99 -3.93 -0.56 14.16
N ASP A 100 -3.85 -1.87 14.42
CA ASP A 100 -2.58 -2.48 14.80
C ASP A 100 -1.74 -2.69 13.54
N PRO A 101 -0.54 -2.08 13.44
CA PRO A 101 0.29 -2.21 12.24
C PRO A 101 0.64 -3.66 11.88
N SER A 102 0.57 -4.61 12.83
CA SER A 102 0.80 -6.04 12.60
C SER A 102 -0.16 -6.65 11.57
N GLY A 103 -1.38 -6.10 11.42
CA GLY A 103 -2.38 -6.54 10.45
C GLY A 103 -2.21 -5.93 9.05
N THR A 104 -1.32 -4.95 8.89
CA THR A 104 -1.11 -4.25 7.61
C THR A 104 -0.70 -5.18 6.46
N PRO A 105 0.20 -6.17 6.64
CA PRO A 105 0.52 -7.13 5.58
C PRO A 105 -0.71 -7.85 5.02
N ALA A 106 -1.64 -8.28 5.88
CA ALA A 106 -2.88 -8.94 5.43
C ALA A 106 -3.82 -7.97 4.70
N PHE A 107 -3.85 -6.69 5.10
CA PHE A 107 -4.57 -5.67 4.34
C PHE A 107 -3.94 -5.43 2.96
N CYS A 108 -2.62 -5.28 2.88
CA CYS A 108 -1.89 -5.12 1.62
C CYS A 108 -2.09 -6.32 0.69
N SER A 109 -2.05 -7.54 1.22
CA SER A 109 -2.33 -8.76 0.46
C SER A 109 -3.72 -8.72 -0.19
N ARG A 110 -4.77 -8.36 0.57
CA ARG A 110 -6.13 -8.18 0.03
C ARG A 110 -6.22 -7.10 -1.04
N VAL A 111 -5.49 -5.99 -0.89
CA VAL A 111 -5.41 -4.94 -1.92
C VAL A 111 -4.82 -5.51 -3.21
N LEU A 112 -3.69 -6.22 -3.12
CA LEU A 112 -3.04 -6.84 -4.28
C LEU A 112 -3.97 -7.85 -4.97
N GLU A 113 -4.63 -8.71 -4.18
CA GLU A 113 -5.54 -9.74 -4.67
C GLU A 113 -6.75 -9.13 -5.39
N VAL A 114 -7.44 -8.16 -4.78
CA VAL A 114 -8.63 -7.53 -5.38
C VAL A 114 -8.26 -6.79 -6.66
N MET A 115 -7.09 -6.14 -6.72
CA MET A 115 -6.63 -5.48 -7.94
C MET A 115 -6.37 -6.47 -9.07
N ALA A 116 -5.74 -7.60 -8.75
CA ALA A 116 -5.37 -8.63 -9.72
C ALA A 116 -6.50 -9.63 -10.05
N SER A 117 -7.61 -9.62 -9.30
CA SER A 117 -8.65 -10.66 -9.35
C SER A 117 -9.40 -10.76 -10.68
N GLU A 118 -9.64 -9.63 -11.36
CA GLU A 118 -10.40 -9.58 -12.60
C GLU A 118 -9.89 -8.47 -13.53
N PRO A 119 -9.99 -8.61 -14.87
CA PRO A 119 -9.68 -7.53 -15.79
C PRO A 119 -10.55 -6.30 -15.54
N PHE A 120 -10.03 -5.12 -15.85
CA PHE A 120 -10.75 -3.86 -15.83
C PHE A 120 -11.45 -3.63 -17.17
N ASP A 121 -12.78 -3.46 -17.16
CA ASP A 121 -13.56 -3.08 -18.34
C ASP A 121 -13.48 -1.57 -18.58
N LEU A 122 -12.66 -1.16 -19.53
CA LEU A 122 -12.45 0.24 -19.90
C LEU A 122 -13.54 0.76 -20.86
N GLY A 123 -14.53 -0.06 -21.19
CA GLY A 123 -15.58 0.23 -22.16
C GLY A 123 -15.20 -0.17 -23.58
N HIS A 124 -16.20 -0.19 -24.47
CA HIS A 124 -16.02 -0.50 -25.89
C HIS A 124 -15.31 -1.84 -26.17
N GLY A 125 -15.47 -2.82 -25.28
CA GLY A 125 -14.84 -4.15 -25.38
C GLY A 125 -13.36 -4.19 -24.98
N VAL A 126 -12.81 -3.11 -24.43
CA VAL A 126 -11.41 -3.06 -23.97
C VAL A 126 -11.31 -3.58 -22.54
N MET A 127 -10.75 -4.78 -22.40
CA MET A 127 -10.45 -5.39 -21.10
C MET A 127 -8.95 -5.33 -20.82
N VAL A 128 -8.55 -4.84 -19.65
CA VAL A 128 -7.13 -4.69 -19.29
C VAL A 128 -6.86 -5.28 -17.91
N THR A 129 -5.89 -6.18 -17.80
CA THR A 129 -5.39 -6.67 -16.50
C THR A 129 -4.27 -5.76 -16.00
N LYS A 130 -4.40 -5.29 -14.75
CA LYS A 130 -3.37 -4.48 -14.06
C LYS A 130 -3.22 -4.91 -12.62
N THR A 131 -2.00 -4.77 -12.13
CA THR A 131 -1.64 -4.96 -10.73
C THR A 131 -1.34 -3.61 -10.09
N VAL A 132 -1.13 -3.62 -8.78
CA VAL A 132 -0.62 -2.46 -8.04
C VAL A 132 0.62 -2.87 -7.25
N SER A 133 1.49 -1.91 -7.00
CA SER A 133 2.52 -2.03 -5.96
C SER A 133 2.07 -1.26 -4.72
N VAL A 134 2.46 -1.75 -3.54
CA VAL A 134 2.03 -1.17 -2.26
C VAL A 134 3.25 -0.88 -1.38
N GLY A 135 3.28 0.30 -0.78
CA GLY A 135 4.25 0.69 0.24
C GLY A 135 3.54 1.12 1.50
N TRP A 136 4.05 0.77 2.69
CA TRP A 136 3.40 1.18 3.93
C TRP A 136 4.36 1.49 5.08
N ALA A 137 3.91 2.36 5.98
CA ALA A 137 4.57 2.66 7.24
C ALA A 137 3.54 3.08 8.30
N ALA A 138 3.83 2.78 9.56
CA ALA A 138 2.98 3.14 10.68
C ALA A 138 3.35 4.52 11.26
N TYR A 139 2.38 5.15 11.91
CA TYR A 139 2.57 6.31 12.76
C TYR A 139 1.89 6.08 14.13
N PRO A 140 2.65 6.08 15.23
CA PRO A 140 4.09 6.36 15.29
C PRO A 140 4.92 5.22 14.69
N TRP A 141 6.01 5.55 14.01
CA TRP A 141 6.87 4.55 13.36
C TRP A 141 7.58 3.64 14.37
N SER A 142 7.98 4.20 15.52
CA SER A 142 8.49 3.46 16.68
C SER A 142 7.66 3.82 17.91
N ARG A 143 6.99 2.83 18.52
CA ARG A 143 6.19 3.05 19.74
C ARG A 143 7.03 3.54 20.93
N GLY A 144 8.28 3.08 21.04
CA GLY A 144 9.22 3.49 22.09
C GLY A 144 9.80 4.89 21.89
N SER A 145 9.69 5.43 20.68
CA SER A 145 10.22 6.74 20.28
C SER A 145 9.19 7.45 19.39
N PHE A 146 7.97 7.56 19.91
CA PHE A 146 6.79 7.93 19.12
C PHE A 146 6.80 9.37 18.56
N GLU A 147 7.72 10.22 19.02
CA GLU A 147 7.95 11.58 18.53
C GLU A 147 9.10 11.66 17.49
N ALA A 148 9.84 10.58 17.24
CA ALA A 148 11.07 10.61 16.44
C ALA A 148 10.85 10.73 14.92
N ILE A 149 9.70 10.26 14.43
CA ILE A 149 9.29 10.36 13.02
C ILE A 149 7.89 10.94 13.02
N CYS A 150 7.68 12.07 12.34
CA CYS A 150 6.36 12.69 12.25
C CYS A 150 5.44 11.94 11.25
N ALA A 151 4.18 12.37 11.14
CA ALA A 151 3.21 11.70 10.29
C ALA A 151 3.56 11.87 8.80
N GLU A 152 4.04 13.06 8.40
CA GLU A 152 4.50 13.38 7.05
C GLU A 152 5.72 12.53 6.68
N GLU A 153 6.68 12.36 7.59
CA GLU A 153 7.82 11.48 7.40
C GLU A 153 7.39 10.01 7.33
N SER A 154 6.34 9.61 8.05
CA SER A 154 5.77 8.27 7.92
C SER A 154 5.13 8.05 6.53
N ILE A 155 4.51 9.07 5.94
CA ILE A 155 4.05 9.01 4.53
C ILE A 155 5.26 8.87 3.60
N ALA A 156 6.36 9.60 3.83
CA ALA A 156 7.58 9.47 3.05
C ALA A 156 8.24 8.09 3.18
N LEU A 157 8.13 7.44 4.35
CA LEU A 157 8.53 6.04 4.53
C LEU A 157 7.65 5.07 3.73
N ALA A 158 6.33 5.29 3.71
CA ALA A 158 5.42 4.50 2.90
C ALA A 158 5.73 4.64 1.39
N ASP A 159 6.08 5.84 0.94
CA ASP A 159 6.52 6.11 -0.43
C ASP A 159 7.85 5.41 -0.78
N ALA A 160 8.86 5.50 0.10
CA ALA A 160 10.11 4.77 -0.07
C ALA A 160 9.89 3.25 -0.10
N ALA A 161 8.96 2.75 0.71
CA ALA A 161 8.56 1.35 0.70
C ALA A 161 7.91 0.95 -0.64
N LEU A 162 7.04 1.81 -1.20
CA LEU A 162 6.41 1.60 -2.51
C LEU A 162 7.48 1.55 -3.63
N TYR A 163 8.46 2.45 -3.59
CA TYR A 163 9.59 2.43 -4.50
C TYR A 163 10.34 1.10 -4.44
N ARG A 164 10.62 0.58 -3.23
CA ARG A 164 11.25 -0.75 -3.03
C ARG A 164 10.38 -1.86 -3.62
N ALA A 165 9.06 -1.84 -3.42
CA ALA A 165 8.15 -2.82 -4.02
C ALA A 165 8.23 -2.82 -5.55
N LYS A 166 8.32 -1.65 -6.18
CA LYS A 166 8.49 -1.52 -7.63
C LYS A 166 9.85 -2.02 -8.13
N ALA A 167 10.92 -1.71 -7.40
CA ALA A 167 12.27 -2.18 -7.72
C ALA A 167 12.40 -3.71 -7.59
N LEU A 168 11.66 -4.33 -6.66
CA LEU A 168 11.63 -5.78 -6.45
C LEU A 168 10.74 -6.55 -7.44
N GLY A 169 10.24 -5.90 -8.49
CA GLY A 169 9.46 -6.55 -9.54
C GLY A 169 7.96 -6.27 -9.53
N ARG A 170 7.48 -5.30 -8.73
CA ARG A 170 6.07 -4.86 -8.66
C ARG A 170 5.11 -5.95 -8.17
N ASN A 171 3.79 -5.71 -8.25
CA ASN A 171 2.73 -6.61 -7.79
C ASN A 171 2.98 -7.20 -6.38
N GLN A 172 3.45 -6.35 -5.47
CA GLN A 172 3.82 -6.74 -4.12
C GLN A 172 3.71 -5.55 -3.17
N GLY A 173 3.68 -5.86 -1.88
CA GLY A 173 3.71 -4.92 -0.79
C GLY A 173 5.06 -4.92 -0.09
N VAL A 174 5.53 -3.75 0.31
CA VAL A 174 6.69 -3.56 1.17
C VAL A 174 6.31 -2.62 2.31
N GLY A 175 6.68 -2.99 3.54
CA GLY A 175 6.55 -2.15 4.72
C GLY A 175 7.91 -1.83 5.32
N ILE A 176 8.12 -0.57 5.74
CA ILE A 176 9.31 -0.19 6.51
C ILE A 176 8.90 -0.01 7.97
N VAL A 177 9.39 -0.89 8.84
CA VAL A 177 9.05 -0.90 10.26
C VAL A 177 10.29 -0.77 11.13
N ALA A 178 10.11 -0.17 12.31
CA ALA A 178 11.17 -0.08 13.31
C ALA A 178 11.63 -1.46 13.78
N THR A 179 12.93 -1.59 14.01
CA THR A 179 13.53 -2.73 14.73
C THR A 179 13.57 -2.45 16.23
N ASP A 180 13.88 -3.47 17.04
CA ASP A 180 14.14 -3.29 18.46
C ASP A 180 15.33 -2.35 18.73
N ALA A 181 16.26 -2.22 17.78
CA ALA A 181 17.40 -1.31 17.88
C ALA A 181 16.97 0.16 17.85
N ALA A 182 15.92 0.49 17.10
CA ALA A 182 15.34 1.84 17.10
C ALA A 182 14.90 2.27 18.50
N GLY A 183 14.26 1.37 19.27
CA GLY A 183 13.86 1.66 20.65
C GLY A 183 15.04 1.86 21.61
N LYS A 184 16.24 1.35 21.28
CA LYS A 184 17.45 1.47 22.11
C LYS A 184 18.26 2.73 21.82
N ASN A 185 18.10 3.32 20.63
CA ASN A 185 18.81 4.55 20.24
C ASN A 185 17.85 5.55 19.56
N PRO A 186 16.98 6.21 20.34
CA PRO A 186 15.99 7.15 19.81
C PRO A 186 16.61 8.34 19.05
N GLU A 187 17.79 8.80 19.49
CA GLU A 187 18.48 9.96 18.90
C GLU A 187 19.01 9.69 17.49
N ALA A 188 19.21 8.41 17.15
CA ALA A 188 19.64 8.01 15.81
C ALA A 188 18.48 7.89 14.81
N ILE A 189 17.22 7.95 15.26
CA ILE A 189 16.06 7.82 14.38
C ILE A 189 15.84 9.14 13.63
N ASN A 190 16.06 9.12 12.32
CA ASN A 190 15.67 10.18 11.39
C ASN A 190 15.34 9.57 10.01
N LEU A 191 14.59 10.30 9.18
CA LEU A 191 14.13 9.79 7.89
C LEU A 191 15.26 9.24 6.99
N PRO A 192 16.40 9.93 6.79
CA PRO A 192 17.52 9.39 6.01
C PRO A 192 18.03 8.04 6.53
N SER A 193 18.31 7.95 7.83
CA SER A 193 18.85 6.73 8.46
C SER A 193 17.92 5.51 8.36
N VAL A 194 16.61 5.73 8.29
CA VAL A 194 15.60 4.67 8.19
C VAL A 194 15.42 4.20 6.74
N GLN A 195 15.77 5.03 5.76
CA GLN A 195 15.63 4.74 4.34
C GLN A 195 16.88 4.12 3.69
N GLU A 196 18.01 4.04 4.40
CA GLU A 196 19.26 3.43 3.90
C GLU A 196 19.07 1.97 3.42
N ASP A 197 19.97 1.52 2.56
CA ASP A 197 20.03 0.13 2.10
C ASP A 197 20.62 -0.75 3.22
N ASN A 198 19.73 -1.34 4.03
CA ASN A 198 20.00 -2.15 5.23
C ASN A 198 20.28 -1.34 6.51
N PRO A 199 19.31 -0.55 7.00
CA PRO A 199 19.51 0.29 8.18
C PRO A 199 19.38 -0.55 9.46
N PRO A 200 20.22 -0.34 10.48
CA PRO A 200 20.11 -1.07 11.75
C PRO A 200 18.78 -0.80 12.47
N LEU A 201 18.17 0.37 12.20
CA LEU A 201 16.95 0.85 12.87
C LEU A 201 15.66 0.40 12.18
N ALA A 202 15.72 -0.05 10.93
CA ALA A 202 14.53 -0.44 10.17
C ALA A 202 14.67 -1.81 9.54
N ARG A 203 13.55 -2.51 9.39
CA ARG A 203 13.49 -3.73 8.60
C ARG A 203 12.34 -3.65 7.61
N THR A 204 12.48 -4.42 6.53
CA THR A 204 11.45 -4.52 5.50
C THR A 204 10.56 -5.73 5.75
N ILE A 205 9.24 -5.55 5.68
CA ILE A 205 8.26 -6.64 5.63
C ILE A 205 7.75 -6.71 4.20
N ARG A 206 7.92 -7.87 3.54
CA ARG A 206 7.36 -8.10 2.20
C ARG A 206 6.00 -8.76 2.30
N THR A 207 5.13 -8.44 1.35
CA THR A 207 3.80 -9.03 1.20
C THR A 207 3.63 -9.38 -0.27
N GLU A 208 3.34 -10.64 -0.56
CA GLU A 208 3.12 -11.09 -1.94
C GLU A 208 1.62 -11.23 -2.22
N CYS A 209 1.26 -11.21 -3.50
CA CYS A 209 -0.09 -11.52 -3.94
C CYS A 209 -0.30 -13.03 -3.89
N SER A 210 -1.26 -13.52 -3.09
CA SER A 210 -1.47 -14.95 -2.84
C SER A 210 -2.01 -15.72 -4.05
N THR A 211 -2.49 -15.03 -5.09
CA THR A 211 -3.07 -15.65 -6.30
C THR A 211 -2.03 -16.17 -7.30
N ASN A 212 -0.72 -15.98 -7.04
CA ASN A 212 0.35 -16.51 -7.90
C ASN A 212 0.51 -18.05 -7.87
N THR A 213 -0.23 -18.78 -7.05
CA THR A 213 -0.06 -20.24 -6.89
C THR A 213 -0.88 -21.11 -7.86
N THR A 214 -1.71 -20.55 -8.76
CA THR A 214 -2.63 -21.39 -9.59
C THR A 214 -2.71 -21.10 -11.09
N LEU A 215 -1.88 -20.21 -11.65
CA LEU A 215 -1.74 -20.07 -13.12
C LEU A 215 -0.49 -20.81 -13.62
N GLY A 216 -0.49 -22.12 -13.48
CA GLY A 216 0.64 -22.96 -13.86
C GLY A 216 0.27 -24.44 -14.04
N ALA A 217 -0.88 -24.74 -14.66
CA ALA A 217 -1.15 -26.04 -15.28
C ALA A 217 -2.54 -26.02 -15.95
N SER A 218 -2.61 -25.67 -17.22
CA SER A 218 -3.67 -26.17 -18.09
C SER A 218 -3.05 -26.46 -19.45
N HIS A 219 -2.87 -27.76 -19.67
CA HIS A 219 -2.38 -28.41 -20.87
C HIS A 219 -2.95 -27.83 -22.17
N GLU A 220 -2.07 -27.43 -23.07
CA GLU A 220 -2.31 -27.59 -24.51
C GLU A 220 -2.27 -29.09 -24.81
N THR A 221 -3.43 -29.73 -24.90
CA THR A 221 -3.58 -30.98 -25.65
C THR A 221 -3.91 -30.62 -27.08
N THR A 222 -2.88 -30.60 -27.93
CA THR A 222 -3.01 -30.67 -29.38
C THR A 222 -3.52 -32.07 -29.75
N GLU A 223 -4.73 -32.15 -30.30
CA GLU A 223 -5.20 -33.36 -30.97
C GLU A 223 -4.37 -33.58 -32.25
N PRO A 224 -3.86 -34.80 -32.50
CA PRO A 224 -3.32 -35.14 -33.80
C PRO A 224 -4.47 -35.47 -34.75
N ILE A 225 -4.53 -34.73 -35.85
CA ILE A 225 -5.36 -35.05 -37.02
C ILE A 225 -4.81 -36.34 -37.64
N ASP A 226 -5.53 -37.45 -37.47
CA ASP A 226 -5.25 -38.68 -38.21
C ASP A 226 -5.82 -38.57 -39.63
N LYS A 227 -4.92 -38.31 -40.59
CA LYS A 227 -5.12 -38.65 -41.99
C LYS A 227 -4.31 -39.93 -42.22
N THR A 228 -4.96 -41.07 -42.47
CA THR A 228 -4.65 -42.06 -43.54
C THR A 228 -5.58 -43.29 -43.50
N ARG A 229 -6.41 -43.43 -44.54
CA ARG A 229 -6.93 -44.66 -45.22
C ARG A 229 -7.66 -45.76 -44.44
N ALA A 230 -8.95 -45.95 -44.73
CA ALA A 230 -9.46 -46.95 -45.70
C ALA A 230 -10.93 -46.65 -46.03
#